data_AF-C1LJ65-F1
#
_entry.id   AF-C1LJ65-F1
#
_cell.length_a   1.000
_cell.length_b   1.000
_cell.length_c   1.000
_cell.angle_alpha   90.00
_cell.angle_beta   90.00
_cell.angle_gamma   90.00
#
_symmetry.space_group_name_H-M   'P 1'
#
loop_
_entity.id
_entity.type
_entity.pdbx_description
1 polymer ?
#
loop_
_entity_poly.entity_id
_entity_poly.type
_entity_poly.pdbx_seq_one_letter_code
_entity_poly.pdbx_strand_id
1 'polypeptide(L)'
;MTEISSEDKTLGSFLPWGFPNELFLCDAARQSDIKALSKSIANGVNPDFIDGFGKTALHYAAANGSYESVKLLVANKASVNIWDANGTTPLHLAAKGNHPRVVKFLLMSGADVNRQCRSGVKPIDLAICNSETWNVLLNAENGDLPKIEHLIQTRTVPLIPQFAIQREIDKQAKMNEQKNSKKSGKKKSGKKSGKSKKKKK
;
A
#
# COMPACT_ATOMS: atom_id res chain seq x y z
N MET A 1 -47.70 -13.10 12.42
CA MET A 1 -46.91 -13.56 11.26
C MET A 1 -45.68 -12.69 11.19
N THR A 2 -44.59 -13.13 11.80
CA THR A 2 -43.29 -12.45 11.76
C THR A 2 -42.47 -13.12 10.67
N GLU A 3 -42.43 -12.52 9.48
CA GLU A 3 -41.51 -12.93 8.43
C GLU A 3 -40.11 -12.41 8.79
N ILE A 4 -39.19 -13.34 8.97
CA ILE A 4 -37.78 -13.09 9.22
C ILE A 4 -37.09 -12.82 7.88
N SER A 5 -36.28 -11.76 7.91
CA SER A 5 -35.43 -11.21 6.88
C SER A 5 -34.37 -12.18 6.32
N SER A 6 -33.94 -11.85 5.10
CA SER A 6 -32.57 -11.92 4.54
C SER A 6 -31.95 -13.26 4.15
N GLU A 7 -31.67 -13.33 2.84
CA GLU A 7 -30.39 -13.75 2.24
C GLU A 7 -30.03 -15.25 2.29
N ASP A 8 -30.29 -15.95 1.19
CA ASP A 8 -29.43 -17.04 0.75
C ASP A 8 -29.36 -17.09 -0.79
N LYS A 9 -28.36 -16.41 -1.35
CA LYS A 9 -27.99 -16.46 -2.79
C LYS A 9 -26.64 -17.16 -2.98
N THR A 10 -26.35 -18.17 -2.18
CA THR A 10 -25.08 -18.95 -2.21
C THR A 10 -25.27 -20.37 -2.73
N LEU A 11 -26.31 -20.65 -3.53
CA LEU A 11 -26.43 -21.95 -4.21
C LEU A 11 -25.52 -22.00 -5.44
N GLY A 12 -24.22 -22.10 -5.17
CA GLY A 12 -23.19 -22.44 -6.12
C GLY A 12 -23.44 -23.83 -6.72
N SER A 13 -23.38 -23.89 -8.04
CA SER A 13 -23.51 -25.06 -8.90
C SER A 13 -22.77 -26.29 -8.37
N PHE A 14 -23.56 -27.34 -8.11
CA PHE A 14 -23.16 -28.67 -7.66
C PHE A 14 -22.36 -29.40 -8.76
N LEU A 15 -21.03 -29.50 -8.61
CA LEU A 15 -20.22 -30.47 -9.35
C LEU A 15 -20.08 -31.76 -8.49
N PRO A 16 -20.16 -32.98 -9.08
CA PRO A 16 -20.46 -34.21 -8.35
C PRO A 16 -19.29 -34.81 -7.55
N TRP A 17 -18.19 -34.08 -7.37
CA TRP A 17 -17.01 -34.52 -6.62
C TRP A 17 -16.58 -33.55 -5.52
N GLY A 18 -17.50 -32.74 -4.98
CA GLY A 18 -17.35 -32.16 -3.63
C GLY A 18 -16.08 -31.35 -3.33
N PHE A 19 -15.41 -30.80 -4.34
CA PHE A 19 -14.36 -29.80 -4.12
C PHE A 19 -15.03 -28.42 -4.10
N PRO A 20 -14.91 -27.65 -3.01
CA PRO A 20 -15.47 -26.30 -2.98
C PRO A 20 -14.87 -25.51 -4.13
N ASN A 21 -15.72 -24.80 -4.90
CA ASN A 21 -15.32 -23.95 -6.04
C ASN A 21 -14.19 -22.96 -5.68
N GLU A 22 -14.02 -22.71 -4.39
CA GLU A 22 -13.00 -21.91 -3.76
C GLU A 22 -11.58 -22.52 -3.86
N LEU A 23 -11.43 -23.85 -3.77
CA LEU A 23 -10.14 -24.52 -3.92
C LEU A 23 -9.62 -24.43 -5.36
N PHE A 24 -10.54 -24.40 -6.32
CA PHE A 24 -10.22 -24.27 -7.74
C PHE A 24 -9.56 -22.91 -8.07
N LEU A 25 -9.91 -21.84 -7.34
CA LEU A 25 -9.27 -20.52 -7.50
C LEU A 25 -7.80 -20.54 -7.09
N CYS A 26 -7.48 -21.10 -5.92
CA CYS A 26 -6.11 -21.20 -5.43
C CYS A 26 -5.25 -22.10 -6.32
N ASP A 27 -5.82 -23.21 -6.81
CA ASP A 27 -5.10 -24.11 -7.72
C ASP A 27 -4.85 -23.46 -9.09
N ALA A 28 -5.82 -22.73 -9.65
CA ALA A 28 -5.64 -21.95 -10.87
C ALA A 28 -4.52 -20.90 -10.71
N ALA A 29 -4.48 -20.18 -9.58
CA ALA A 29 -3.41 -19.22 -9.29
C ALA A 29 -2.04 -19.91 -9.12
N ARG A 30 -2.00 -21.10 -8.51
CA ARG A 30 -0.79 -21.92 -8.35
C ARG A 30 -0.27 -22.45 -9.69
N GLN A 31 -1.13 -22.67 -10.66
CA GLN A 31 -0.72 -23.07 -12.02
C GLN A 31 -0.48 -21.87 -12.95
N SER A 32 -0.76 -20.64 -12.48
CA SER A 32 -0.77 -19.43 -13.32
C SER A 32 -1.73 -19.53 -14.52
N ASP A 33 -2.81 -20.31 -14.39
CA ASP A 33 -3.82 -20.46 -15.43
C ASP A 33 -4.83 -19.32 -15.36
N ILE A 34 -4.57 -18.28 -16.16
CA ILE A 34 -5.40 -17.09 -16.30
C ILE A 34 -6.84 -17.42 -16.71
N LYS A 35 -7.05 -18.46 -17.52
CA LYS A 35 -8.39 -18.85 -18.00
C LYS A 35 -9.17 -19.50 -16.88
N ALA A 36 -8.58 -20.45 -16.16
CA ALA A 36 -9.20 -21.06 -15.00
C ALA A 36 -9.46 -20.03 -13.88
N LEU A 37 -8.51 -19.11 -13.67
CA LEU A 37 -8.61 -18.04 -12.69
C LEU A 37 -9.76 -17.09 -13.02
N SER A 38 -9.83 -16.59 -14.26
CA SER A 38 -10.93 -15.71 -14.70
C SER A 38 -12.29 -16.40 -14.65
N LYS A 39 -12.37 -17.70 -14.97
CA LYS A 39 -13.59 -18.49 -14.84
C LYS A 39 -14.05 -18.61 -13.39
N SER A 40 -13.12 -18.83 -12.46
CA SER A 40 -13.42 -18.91 -11.02
C SER A 40 -13.96 -17.59 -10.46
N ILE A 41 -13.33 -16.49 -10.85
CA ILE A 41 -13.77 -15.13 -10.49
C ILE A 41 -15.16 -14.84 -11.09
N ALA A 42 -15.40 -15.22 -12.35
CA ALA A 42 -16.70 -15.04 -13.01
C ALA A 42 -17.82 -15.85 -12.34
N ASN A 43 -17.49 -16.97 -11.70
CA ASN A 43 -18.42 -17.78 -10.90
C ASN A 43 -18.73 -17.15 -9.52
N GLY A 44 -18.17 -15.98 -9.20
CA GLY A 44 -18.42 -15.27 -7.94
C GLY A 44 -17.64 -15.82 -6.74
N VAL A 45 -16.56 -16.56 -6.97
CA VAL A 45 -15.69 -17.04 -5.89
C VAL A 45 -15.03 -15.85 -5.21
N ASN A 46 -15.00 -15.86 -3.87
CA ASN A 46 -14.33 -14.83 -3.08
C ASN A 46 -12.81 -14.86 -3.38
N PRO A 47 -12.21 -13.77 -3.90
CA PRO A 47 -10.78 -13.73 -4.20
C PRO A 47 -9.88 -13.80 -2.96
N ASP A 48 -10.45 -13.47 -1.79
CA ASP A 48 -9.78 -13.52 -0.49
C ASP A 48 -9.98 -14.86 0.23
N PHE A 49 -10.52 -15.87 -0.47
CA PHE A 49 -10.61 -17.22 0.06
C PHE A 49 -9.23 -17.71 0.52
N ILE A 50 -9.20 -18.23 1.74
CA ILE A 50 -8.04 -18.85 2.36
C ILE A 50 -8.16 -20.36 2.26
N ASP A 51 -7.13 -21.02 1.75
CA ASP A 51 -7.07 -22.47 1.69
C ASP A 51 -6.67 -23.10 3.04
N GLY A 52 -6.57 -24.42 3.09
CA GLY A 52 -6.14 -25.17 4.28
C GLY A 52 -4.72 -24.86 4.77
N PHE A 53 -3.91 -24.13 4.00
CA PHE A 53 -2.58 -23.64 4.39
C PHE A 53 -2.62 -22.18 4.86
N GLY A 54 -3.81 -21.57 4.92
CA GLY A 54 -4.01 -20.16 5.23
C GLY A 54 -3.61 -19.23 4.09
N LYS A 55 -3.44 -19.74 2.86
CA LYS A 55 -2.98 -18.96 1.72
C LYS A 55 -4.15 -18.60 0.81
N THR A 56 -4.07 -17.41 0.23
CA THR A 56 -5.01 -16.96 -0.79
C THR A 56 -4.46 -17.20 -2.20
N ALA A 57 -5.33 -17.10 -3.21
CA ALA A 57 -4.92 -17.12 -4.60
C ALA A 57 -3.81 -16.10 -4.91
N LEU A 58 -3.83 -14.93 -4.25
CA LEU A 58 -2.80 -13.90 -4.41
C LEU A 58 -1.42 -14.33 -3.88
N HIS A 59 -1.37 -15.15 -2.82
CA HIS A 59 -0.12 -15.72 -2.32
C HIS A 59 0.53 -16.63 -3.37
N TYR A 60 -0.26 -17.49 -4.00
CA TYR A 60 0.22 -18.39 -5.05
C TYR A 60 0.65 -17.65 -6.31
N ALA A 61 -0.17 -16.69 -6.78
CA ALA A 61 0.17 -15.86 -7.92
C ALA A 61 1.46 -15.07 -7.69
N ALA A 62 1.65 -14.54 -6.47
CA ALA A 62 2.85 -13.82 -6.10
C ALA A 62 4.10 -14.71 -6.00
N ALA A 63 3.97 -15.91 -5.44
CA ALA A 63 5.07 -16.88 -5.36
C ALA A 63 5.57 -17.32 -6.74
N ASN A 64 4.65 -17.47 -7.69
CA ASN A 64 4.98 -17.86 -9.06
C ASN A 64 5.45 -16.69 -9.95
N GLY A 65 5.30 -15.45 -9.49
CA GLY A 65 5.65 -14.28 -10.30
C GLY A 65 4.67 -13.99 -11.44
N SER A 66 3.46 -14.54 -11.39
CA SER A 66 2.44 -14.37 -12.43
C SER A 66 1.80 -12.99 -12.32
N TYR A 67 2.37 -12.02 -13.03
CA TYR A 67 1.90 -10.63 -13.03
C TYR A 67 0.44 -10.50 -13.48
N GLU A 68 0.04 -11.24 -14.52
CA GLU A 68 -1.31 -11.24 -15.05
C GLU A 68 -2.33 -11.77 -14.03
N SER A 69 -1.98 -12.85 -13.32
CA SER A 69 -2.83 -13.42 -12.27
C SER A 69 -2.99 -12.47 -11.10
N VAL A 70 -1.88 -11.85 -10.64
CA VAL A 70 -1.89 -10.83 -9.59
C VAL A 70 -2.76 -9.65 -9.99
N LYS A 71 -2.61 -9.15 -11.22
CA LYS A 71 -3.39 -8.03 -11.75
C LYS A 71 -4.89 -8.35 -11.79
N LEU A 72 -5.26 -9.54 -12.25
CA LEU A 72 -6.65 -9.99 -12.28
C LEU A 72 -7.26 -10.09 -10.87
N LEU A 73 -6.52 -10.65 -9.92
CA LEU A 73 -6.99 -10.78 -8.54
C LEU A 73 -7.21 -9.41 -7.90
N VAL A 74 -6.23 -8.51 -8.00
CA VAL A 74 -6.33 -7.15 -7.44
C VAL A 74 -7.44 -6.34 -8.13
N ALA A 75 -7.61 -6.49 -9.45
CA ALA A 75 -8.72 -5.85 -10.18
C ALA A 75 -10.11 -6.33 -9.69
N ASN A 76 -10.19 -7.55 -9.16
CA ASN A 76 -11.39 -8.11 -8.56
C ASN A 76 -11.46 -7.92 -7.04
N LYS A 77 -10.78 -6.90 -6.52
CA LYS A 77 -10.79 -6.50 -5.10
C LYS A 77 -10.15 -7.51 -4.14
N ALA A 78 -9.20 -8.32 -4.61
CA ALA A 78 -8.38 -9.13 -3.70
C ALA A 78 -7.58 -8.23 -2.75
N SER A 79 -7.59 -8.57 -1.47
CA SER A 79 -6.86 -7.89 -0.42
C SER A 79 -5.37 -8.24 -0.48
N VAL A 80 -4.52 -7.22 -0.68
CA VAL A 80 -3.07 -7.41 -0.88
C VAL A 80 -2.28 -7.72 0.40
N ASN A 81 -2.84 -7.40 1.57
CA ASN A 81 -2.18 -7.50 2.86
C ASN A 81 -2.63 -8.71 3.70
N ILE A 82 -3.35 -9.67 3.11
CA ILE A 82 -3.68 -10.93 3.80
C ILE A 82 -2.37 -11.67 4.11
N TRP A 83 -2.33 -12.34 5.25
CA TRP A 83 -1.18 -13.12 5.68
C TRP A 83 -1.58 -14.58 5.91
N ASP A 84 -0.63 -15.49 5.69
CA ASP A 84 -0.81 -16.91 5.96
C ASP A 84 -0.57 -17.29 7.43
N ALA A 85 -0.65 -18.59 7.75
CA ALA A 85 -0.44 -19.10 9.11
C ALA A 85 0.95 -18.75 9.70
N ASN A 86 1.93 -18.46 8.84
CA ASN A 86 3.28 -18.04 9.23
C ASN A 86 3.44 -16.51 9.30
N GLY A 87 2.36 -15.76 9.07
CA GLY A 87 2.39 -14.31 8.96
C GLY A 87 3.03 -13.81 7.66
N THR A 88 3.22 -14.68 6.66
CA THR A 88 3.80 -14.27 5.38
C THR A 88 2.72 -13.67 4.51
N THR A 89 3.03 -12.54 3.87
CA THR A 89 2.13 -11.84 2.94
C THR A 89 2.51 -12.19 1.48
N PRO A 90 1.65 -11.89 0.49
CA PRO A 90 2.01 -12.06 -0.92
C PRO A 90 3.32 -11.35 -1.30
N LEU A 91 3.62 -10.20 -0.67
CA LEU A 91 4.85 -9.47 -0.88
C LEU A 91 6.10 -10.24 -0.44
N HIS A 92 6.04 -10.98 0.68
CA HIS A 92 7.14 -11.85 1.13
C HIS A 92 7.44 -12.94 0.11
N LEU A 93 6.39 -13.55 -0.46
CA LEU A 93 6.54 -14.62 -1.44
C LEU A 93 7.09 -14.11 -2.78
N ALA A 94 6.62 -12.94 -3.24
CA ALA A 94 7.16 -12.30 -4.43
C ALA A 94 8.63 -11.88 -4.26
N ALA A 95 9.00 -11.40 -3.07
CA ALA A 95 10.38 -11.06 -2.72
C ALA A 95 11.29 -12.29 -2.75
N LYS A 96 10.87 -13.38 -2.09
CA LYS A 96 11.57 -14.66 -2.06
C LYS A 96 11.74 -15.27 -3.46
N GLY A 97 10.74 -15.11 -4.33
CA GLY A 97 10.77 -15.57 -5.71
C GLY A 97 11.57 -14.69 -6.67
N ASN A 98 12.09 -13.54 -6.20
CA ASN A 98 12.76 -12.52 -7.02
C ASN A 98 11.91 -12.06 -8.22
N HIS A 99 10.65 -11.67 -7.96
CA HIS A 99 9.69 -11.23 -8.98
C HIS A 99 9.48 -9.71 -8.96
N PRO A 100 10.39 -8.90 -9.55
CA PRO A 100 10.38 -7.45 -9.37
C PRO A 100 9.12 -6.78 -9.93
N ARG A 101 8.55 -7.30 -11.03
CA ARG A 101 7.30 -6.79 -11.62
C ARG A 101 6.11 -6.96 -10.68
N VAL A 102 6.01 -8.12 -10.05
CA VAL A 102 4.94 -8.41 -9.07
C VAL A 102 5.13 -7.58 -7.81
N VAL A 103 6.36 -7.49 -7.30
CA VAL A 103 6.67 -6.65 -6.12
C VAL A 103 6.30 -5.19 -6.37
N LYS A 104 6.71 -4.59 -7.50
CA LYS A 104 6.32 -3.23 -7.86
C LYS A 104 4.80 -3.05 -7.86
N PHE A 105 4.07 -4.00 -8.45
CA PHE A 105 2.61 -3.92 -8.54
C PHE A 105 1.91 -4.07 -7.17
N LEU A 106 2.38 -4.99 -6.32
CA LEU A 106 1.85 -5.16 -4.97
C LEU A 106 2.09 -3.89 -4.13
N LEU A 107 3.29 -3.30 -4.21
CA LEU A 107 3.60 -2.02 -3.55
C LEU A 107 2.70 -0.89 -4.02
N MET A 108 2.47 -0.78 -5.34
CA MET A 108 1.53 0.19 -5.91
C MET A 108 0.08 -0.04 -5.46
N SER A 109 -0.27 -1.28 -5.14
CA SER A 109 -1.60 -1.67 -4.66
C SER A 109 -1.77 -1.47 -3.14
N GLY A 110 -0.78 -0.88 -2.46
CA GLY A 110 -0.82 -0.59 -1.02
C GLY A 110 -0.33 -1.74 -0.14
N ALA A 111 0.56 -2.61 -0.66
CA ALA A 111 1.16 -3.65 0.16
C ALA A 111 2.13 -3.08 1.21
N ASP A 112 2.05 -3.61 2.44
CA ASP A 112 2.90 -3.18 3.55
C ASP A 112 4.33 -3.74 3.42
N VAL A 113 5.29 -2.87 3.10
CA VAL A 113 6.72 -3.22 2.93
C VAL A 113 7.38 -3.62 4.25
N ASN A 114 6.94 -3.01 5.34
CA ASN A 114 7.52 -3.19 6.67
C ASN A 114 6.89 -4.33 7.47
N ARG A 115 5.92 -5.02 6.88
CA ARG A 115 5.23 -6.12 7.53
C ARG A 115 6.21 -7.23 7.87
N GLN A 116 6.28 -7.64 9.12
CA GLN A 116 7.08 -8.78 9.53
C GLN A 116 6.22 -10.04 9.56
N CYS A 117 6.80 -11.16 9.12
CA CYS A 117 6.21 -12.47 9.38
C CYS A 117 6.42 -12.88 10.84
N ARG A 118 5.90 -14.04 11.24
CA ARG A 118 5.97 -14.50 12.64
C ARG A 118 7.38 -14.67 13.19
N SER A 119 8.38 -14.88 12.32
CA SER A 119 9.79 -14.94 12.69
C SER A 119 10.49 -13.58 12.72
N GLY A 120 9.76 -12.46 12.55
CA GLY A 120 10.32 -11.11 12.55
C GLY A 120 10.99 -10.70 11.23
N VAL A 121 10.92 -11.53 10.20
CA VAL A 121 11.57 -11.33 8.90
C VAL A 121 10.70 -10.41 8.04
N LYS A 122 11.32 -9.41 7.40
CA LYS A 122 10.66 -8.51 6.43
C LYS A 122 10.72 -9.08 5.00
N PRO A 123 9.91 -8.56 4.07
CA PRO A 123 10.00 -8.94 2.65
C PRO A 123 11.39 -8.70 2.06
N ILE A 124 12.07 -7.61 2.43
CA ILE A 124 13.41 -7.28 1.93
C ILE A 124 14.47 -8.32 2.35
N ASP A 125 14.35 -8.88 3.56
CA ASP A 125 15.27 -9.88 4.10
C ASP A 125 15.19 -11.21 3.34
N LEU A 126 14.08 -11.46 2.63
CA LEU A 126 13.88 -12.63 1.78
C LEU A 126 14.33 -12.40 0.33
N ALA A 127 14.57 -11.16 -0.07
CA ALA A 127 15.02 -10.84 -1.42
C ALA A 127 16.51 -11.17 -1.59
N ILE A 128 16.90 -11.54 -2.82
CA ILE A 128 18.31 -11.78 -3.14
C ILE A 128 19.05 -10.44 -3.09
N CYS A 129 20.17 -10.37 -2.35
CA CYS A 129 20.98 -9.14 -2.24
C CYS A 129 21.35 -8.59 -3.63
N ASN A 130 21.23 -7.26 -3.79
CA ASN A 130 21.50 -6.54 -5.05
C ASN A 130 20.63 -6.97 -6.27
N SER A 131 19.55 -7.72 -6.06
CA SER A 131 18.57 -7.99 -7.12
C SER A 131 17.70 -6.76 -7.41
N GLU A 132 17.04 -6.74 -8.57
CA GLU A 132 16.05 -5.70 -8.88
C GLU A 132 14.95 -5.65 -7.81
N THR A 133 14.52 -6.81 -7.32
CA THR A 133 13.52 -6.92 -6.26
C THR A 133 13.99 -6.31 -4.94
N TRP A 134 15.24 -6.58 -4.56
CA TRP A 134 15.84 -6.01 -3.35
C TRP A 134 15.95 -4.49 -3.44
N ASN A 135 16.39 -3.95 -4.59
CA ASN A 135 16.46 -2.51 -4.81
C ASN A 135 15.06 -1.85 -4.70
N VAL A 136 14.03 -2.48 -5.26
CA VAL A 136 12.65 -1.97 -5.18
C VAL A 136 12.14 -1.95 -3.74
N LEU A 137 12.40 -3.01 -2.97
CA LEU A 137 11.98 -3.10 -1.58
C LEU A 137 12.76 -2.11 -0.69
N LEU A 138 14.06 -1.95 -0.93
CA LEU A 138 14.91 -0.98 -0.23
C LEU A 138 14.43 0.45 -0.47
N ASN A 139 14.16 0.80 -1.72
CA ASN A 139 13.62 2.12 -2.07
C ASN A 139 12.26 2.34 -1.39
N ALA A 140 11.39 1.33 -1.42
CA ALA A 140 10.07 1.43 -0.79
C ALA A 140 10.15 1.53 0.74
N GLU A 141 11.13 0.91 1.40
CA GLU A 141 11.40 1.07 2.83
C GLU A 141 11.88 2.49 3.17
N ASN A 142 12.70 3.10 2.31
CA ASN A 142 13.15 4.48 2.44
C ASN A 142 12.06 5.52 2.12
N GLY A 143 10.85 5.10 1.77
CA GLY A 143 9.72 5.97 1.40
C GLY A 143 9.70 6.37 -0.08
N ASP A 144 10.70 5.96 -0.85
CA ASP A 144 10.74 6.07 -2.31
C ASP A 144 9.99 4.90 -2.92
N LEU A 145 8.66 4.94 -2.81
CA LEU A 145 7.79 4.02 -3.56
C LEU A 145 8.18 4.08 -5.04
N PRO A 146 8.17 2.95 -5.77
CA PRO A 146 8.37 2.96 -7.21
C PRO A 146 7.28 3.83 -7.83
N LYS A 147 7.61 5.11 -8.08
CA LYS A 147 6.78 6.03 -8.82
C LYS A 147 6.49 5.38 -10.16
N ILE A 148 5.27 5.53 -10.62
CA ILE A 148 4.67 4.91 -11.80
C ILE A 148 5.30 5.48 -13.10
N GLU A 149 6.61 5.72 -13.12
CA GLU A 149 7.28 6.43 -14.20
C GLU A 149 7.26 5.63 -15.50
N HIS A 150 7.12 4.30 -15.44
CA HIS A 150 7.10 3.49 -16.66
C HIS A 150 5.71 3.18 -17.24
N LEU A 151 4.59 3.51 -16.54
CA LEU A 151 3.24 3.31 -17.06
C LEU A 151 2.52 4.61 -17.48
N ILE A 152 3.07 5.78 -17.12
CA ILE A 152 2.52 7.10 -17.53
C ILE A 152 3.24 7.66 -18.77
N GLN A 153 4.13 6.90 -19.40
CA GLN A 153 4.90 7.39 -20.55
C GLN A 153 4.16 7.34 -21.90
N THR A 154 2.90 6.88 -21.94
CA THR A 154 2.16 6.72 -23.21
C THR A 154 0.86 7.52 -23.34
N ARG A 155 0.42 8.34 -22.37
CA ARG A 155 -0.65 9.32 -22.64
C ARG A 155 -0.84 10.35 -21.51
N THR A 156 -0.60 11.62 -21.84
CA THR A 156 -1.37 12.83 -21.43
C THR A 156 -1.77 12.91 -19.94
N VAL A 157 -1.25 13.78 -19.07
CA VAL A 157 -1.28 15.26 -19.01
C VAL A 157 -0.29 15.68 -17.88
N PRO A 158 0.31 16.89 -17.85
CA PRO A 158 1.42 17.20 -16.96
C PRO A 158 0.96 17.33 -15.49
N LEU A 159 1.27 16.33 -14.66
CA LEU A 159 1.26 16.49 -13.22
C LEU A 159 2.47 17.33 -12.82
N ILE A 160 2.21 18.54 -12.33
CA ILE A 160 3.23 19.48 -11.88
C ILE A 160 4.15 18.76 -10.88
N PRO A 161 5.48 18.71 -11.10
CA PRO A 161 6.38 17.96 -10.25
C PRO A 161 6.33 18.45 -8.80
N GLN A 162 6.28 17.49 -7.87
CA GLN A 162 6.21 17.66 -6.41
C GLN A 162 7.23 18.66 -5.85
N PHE A 163 8.31 18.95 -6.60
CA PHE A 163 9.29 20.01 -6.32
C PHE A 163 8.70 21.43 -6.28
N ALA A 164 7.63 21.72 -7.03
CA ALA A 164 6.96 23.02 -6.98
C ALA A 164 6.22 23.22 -5.64
N ILE A 165 5.62 22.15 -5.10
CA ILE A 165 4.95 22.17 -3.81
C ILE A 165 5.99 22.29 -2.68
N GLN A 166 7.10 21.54 -2.77
CA GLN A 166 8.15 21.61 -1.76
C GLN A 166 8.81 23.00 -1.67
N ARG A 167 9.08 23.66 -2.81
CA ARG A 167 9.61 25.03 -2.81
C ARG A 167 8.65 26.04 -2.18
N GLU A 168 7.34 25.85 -2.35
CA GLU A 168 6.34 26.75 -1.77
C GLU A 168 6.17 26.51 -0.26
N ILE A 169 6.27 25.25 0.20
CA ILE A 169 6.35 24.91 1.63
C ILE A 169 7.58 25.55 2.27
N ASP A 170 8.75 25.47 1.63
CA ASP A 170 9.99 26.04 2.16
C ASP A 170 9.94 27.59 2.19
N LYS A 171 9.26 28.22 1.23
CA LYS A 171 8.98 29.67 1.22
C LYS A 171 8.07 30.08 2.38
N GLN A 172 7.02 29.32 2.63
CA GLN A 172 6.07 29.56 3.73
C GLN A 172 6.74 29.41 5.11
N ALA A 173 7.65 28.43 5.25
CA ALA A 173 8.43 28.23 6.47
C ALA A 173 9.34 29.44 6.79
N LYS A 174 10.09 29.94 5.80
CA LYS A 174 10.95 31.13 5.97
C LYS A 174 10.14 32.40 6.31
N MET A 175 8.96 32.56 5.72
CA MET A 175 8.06 33.69 6.03
C MET A 175 7.55 33.65 7.48
N ASN A 176 7.28 32.46 8.03
CA ASN A 176 6.79 32.31 9.39
C ASN A 176 7.91 32.52 10.44
N GLU A 177 9.15 32.13 10.16
CA GLU A 177 10.31 32.45 11.01
C GLU A 177 10.54 33.96 11.13
N GLN A 178 10.42 34.70 10.01
CA GLN A 178 10.54 36.16 10.02
C GLN A 178 9.40 36.87 10.75
N LYS A 179 8.19 36.28 10.78
CA LYS A 179 7.06 36.79 11.55
C LYS A 179 7.24 36.57 13.06
N ASN A 180 7.89 35.48 13.47
CA ASN A 180 8.20 35.22 14.88
C ASN A 180 9.35 36.09 15.41
N SER A 181 10.34 36.46 14.60
CA SER A 181 11.40 37.39 15.03
C SER A 181 10.91 38.83 15.22
N LYS A 182 9.85 39.26 14.50
CA LYS A 182 9.25 40.59 14.67
C LYS A 182 8.35 40.73 15.91
N LYS A 183 7.84 39.62 16.45
CA LYS A 183 7.01 39.64 17.68
C LYS A 183 7.83 39.72 18.98
N SER A 184 9.11 39.36 18.97
CA SER A 184 9.98 39.44 20.17
C SER A 184 10.61 40.83 20.41
N GLY A 185 10.51 41.77 19.45
CA GLY A 185 11.15 43.09 19.51
C GLY A 185 10.38 44.22 20.23
N LYS A 186 9.18 43.99 20.77
CA LYS A 186 8.32 45.07 21.34
C LYS A 186 8.10 44.94 22.86
N LYS A 187 9.17 44.95 23.66
CA LYS A 187 9.11 45.25 25.11
C LYS A 187 10.37 45.97 25.62
N LYS A 188 10.71 47.16 25.12
CA LYS A 188 11.47 48.17 25.89
C LYS A 188 11.08 49.59 25.49
N SER A 189 10.90 50.42 26.52
CA SER A 189 10.82 51.89 26.56
C SER A 189 9.43 52.52 26.83
N GLY A 190 9.08 52.59 28.12
CA GLY A 190 8.16 53.60 28.66
C GLY A 190 8.91 54.49 29.66
N LYS A 191 9.57 55.55 29.18
CA LYS A 191 10.10 56.66 29.99
C LYS A 191 9.43 57.94 29.52
N LYS A 192 8.59 58.56 30.36
CA LYS A 192 8.27 60.01 30.37
C LYS A 192 7.88 60.35 31.82
N SER A 193 8.75 60.95 32.63
CA SER A 193 9.05 62.38 32.75
C SER A 193 7.83 63.25 33.11
N GLY A 194 7.64 63.50 34.41
CA GLY A 194 6.76 64.54 34.95
C GLY A 194 7.56 65.52 35.80
N LYS A 195 7.86 66.71 35.26
CA LYS A 195 8.35 67.89 35.99
C LYS A 195 7.13 68.70 36.44
N SER A 196 7.07 69.08 37.71
CA SER A 196 6.41 70.31 38.20
C SER A 196 7.03 70.66 39.56
N LYS A 197 8.03 71.54 39.60
CA LYS A 197 7.93 73.00 39.82
C LYS A 197 7.28 73.41 41.17
N LYS A 198 8.17 73.87 42.05
CA LYS A 198 8.17 75.17 42.76
C LYS A 198 7.28 75.39 44.01
N LYS A 199 8.00 75.82 45.06
CA LYS A 199 7.74 76.98 45.98
C LYS A 199 6.64 76.74 47.03
N LYS A 200 6.67 77.28 48.25
CA LYS A 200 7.55 78.22 48.98
C LYS A 200 7.03 78.25 50.43
N LYS A 201 7.94 78.57 51.35
CA LYS A 201 7.76 79.08 52.73
C LYS A 201 7.27 78.08 53.78
#